data_AF-A0A3D6EQI7-F1
#
_entry.id   AF-A0A3D6EQI7-F1
#
_cell.length_a   1.000
_cell.length_b   1.000
_cell.length_c   1.000
_cell.angle_alpha   90.00
_cell.angle_beta   90.00
_cell.angle_gamma   90.00
#
_symmetry.space_group_name_H-M   'P 1'
#
loop_
_entity.id
_entity.type
_entity.pdbx_description
1 polymer ?
#
loop_
_entity_poly.entity_id
_entity_poly.type
_entity_poly.pdbx_seq_one_letter_code
_entity_poly.pdbx_strand_id
1 'polypeptide(L)' 'HAIQCPECNYQTFKVTREEIVRQPTETEEGEIMKHYVCSYCGYKARKTVALKVQVKLEQSSAASA' A
#
# COMPACT_ATOMS: atom_id res chain seq x y z
N HIS A 1 6.15 6.29 -9.70
CA HIS A 1 7.48 6.43 -9.11
C HIS A 1 7.90 5.11 -8.48
N ALA A 2 9.04 4.55 -8.89
CA ALA A 2 9.63 3.38 -8.23
C ALA A 2 10.24 3.82 -6.89
N ILE A 3 10.21 2.95 -5.87
CA ILE A 3 10.67 3.30 -4.53
C ILE A 3 12.12 2.84 -4.37
N GLN A 4 12.97 3.77 -3.95
CA GLN A 4 14.38 3.51 -3.68
C GLN A 4 14.53 2.85 -2.30
N CYS A 5 15.32 1.79 -2.24
CA CYS A 5 15.70 1.17 -0.99
C CYS A 5 16.75 2.02 -0.27
N PRO A 6 16.57 2.36 1.03
CA PRO A 6 17.54 3.16 1.78
C PRO A 6 18.84 2.41 2.08
N GLU A 7 18.82 1.07 2.09
CA GLU A 7 20.01 0.24 2.39
C GLU A 7 20.94 0.07 1.19
N CYS A 8 20.38 -0.19 0.00
CA CYS A 8 21.18 -0.53 -1.18
C CYS A 8 21.11 0.55 -2.29
N ASN A 9 20.41 1.65 -2.06
CA ASN A 9 20.16 2.75 -3.01
C ASN A 9 19.59 2.35 -4.39
N TYR A 10 19.21 1.09 -4.63
CA TYR A 10 18.53 0.65 -5.85
C TYR A 10 17.02 0.92 -5.78
N GLN A 11 16.40 1.22 -6.94
CA GLN A 11 14.96 1.42 -7.10
C GLN A 11 14.20 0.10 -7.18
N THR A 12 14.30 -0.71 -6.14
CA THR A 12 13.90 -2.11 -6.13
C THR A 12 12.94 -2.44 -5.00
N PHE A 13 12.48 -1.41 -4.29
CA PHE A 13 11.53 -1.52 -3.19
C PHE A 13 10.13 -1.72 -3.73
N LYS A 14 9.55 -2.90 -3.46
CA LYS A 14 8.23 -3.29 -3.95
C LYS A 14 7.26 -3.47 -2.80
N VAL A 15 6.00 -3.08 -3.00
CA VAL A 15 4.93 -3.40 -2.05
C VAL A 15 4.67 -4.90 -2.13
N THR A 16 4.78 -5.59 -1.00
CA THR A 16 4.55 -7.04 -0.91
C THR A 16 3.24 -7.38 -0.22
N ARG A 17 2.79 -6.51 0.69
CA ARG A 17 1.54 -6.68 1.42
C ARG A 17 0.98 -5.32 1.78
N GLU A 18 -0.34 -5.22 1.74
CA GLU A 18 -1.07 -4.03 2.17
C GLU A 18 -2.11 -4.48 3.19
N GLU A 19 -2.23 -3.73 4.28
CA GLU A 19 -3.14 -4.05 5.37
C GLU A 19 -3.90 -2.79 5.76
N ILE A 20 -5.23 -2.88 5.79
CA ILE A 20 -6.08 -1.77 6.22
C ILE A 20 -6.04 -1.77 7.75
N VAL A 21 -5.34 -0.79 8.31
CA VAL A 21 -5.27 -0.58 9.77
C VAL A 21 -6.56 0.06 10.25
N ARG A 22 -7.09 1.01 9.47
CA ARG A 22 -8.33 1.71 9.77
C ARG A 22 -9.14 1.91 8.51
N GLN A 23 -10.39 1.47 8.52
CA GLN A 23 -11.27 1.73 7.39
C GLN A 23 -11.65 3.21 7.34
N PRO A 24 -11.58 3.85 6.16
CA PRO A 24 -12.05 5.21 6.02
C PRO A 24 -13.58 5.25 6.21
N THR A 25 -14.07 6.27 6.91
CA THR A 25 -15.50 6.52 7.11
C THR A 25 -15.86 7.89 6.54
N GLU A 26 -17.15 8.22 6.42
CA GLU A 26 -17.60 9.51 5.86
C GLU A 26 -16.94 10.73 6.52
N THR A 27 -16.62 10.63 7.81
CA THR A 27 -16.05 11.72 8.61
C THR A 27 -14.57 11.54 8.95
N GLU A 28 -14.01 10.35 8.77
CA GLU A 28 -12.66 10.04 9.20
C GLU A 28 -11.79 9.42 8.10
N GLU A 29 -10.53 9.89 8.02
CA GLU A 29 -9.53 9.28 7.15
C GLU A 29 -9.21 7.86 7.65
N GLY A 30 -9.10 6.93 6.69
CA GLY A 30 -8.64 5.58 6.95
C GLY A 30 -7.11 5.53 6.99
N GLU A 31 -6.58 4.38 7.36
CA GLU A 31 -5.14 4.15 7.44
C GLU A 31 -4.81 2.81 6.79
N ILE A 32 -3.84 2.81 5.88
CA ILE A 32 -3.31 1.60 5.26
C ILE A 32 -1.83 1.47 5.56
N MET A 33 -1.43 0.30 6.08
CA MET A 33 -0.04 -0.07 6.26
C MET A 33 0.44 -0.86 5.06
N LYS A 34 1.37 -0.27 4.31
CA LYS A 34 2.03 -0.92 3.17
C LYS A 34 3.35 -1.50 3.62
N HIS A 35 3.56 -2.78 3.35
CA HIS A 35 4.79 -3.51 3.59
C HIS A 35 5.62 -3.52 2.31
N TYR A 36 6.85 -3.09 2.43
CA TYR A 36 7.79 -2.99 1.32
C TYR A 36 8.94 -3.94 1.55
N VAL A 37 9.38 -4.59 0.48
CA VAL A 37 10.57 -5.43 0.50
C VAL A 37 11.44 -5.09 -0.71
N CYS A 38 12.73 -4.93 -0.46
CA CYS A 38 13.73 -4.81 -1.50
C CYS A 38 13.97 -6.18 -2.12
N SER A 39 13.75 -6.33 -3.42
CA SER A 39 14.01 -7.61 -4.10
C SER A 39 15.51 -7.95 -4.21
N TYR A 40 16.42 -6.99 -3.96
CA TYR A 40 17.86 -7.17 -4.14
C TYR A 40 18.57 -7.53 -2.84
N CYS A 41 18.37 -6.73 -1.78
CA CYS A 41 19.00 -6.97 -0.47
C CYS A 41 18.05 -7.63 0.54
N GLY A 42 16.76 -7.76 0.23
CA GLY A 42 15.77 -8.31 1.16
C GLY A 42 15.33 -7.37 2.28
N TYR A 43 15.80 -6.11 2.29
CA TYR A 43 15.40 -5.12 3.30
C TYR A 43 13.88 -4.95 3.34
N LYS A 44 13.31 -4.97 4.55
CA LYS A 44 11.86 -4.86 4.78
C LYS A 44 11.58 -3.53 5.46
N ALA A 45 10.60 -2.80 4.96
CA ALA A 45 10.09 -1.62 5.64
C ALA A 45 8.56 -1.61 5.62
N ARG A 46 7.97 -0.78 6.48
CA ARG A 46 6.53 -0.54 6.54
C ARG A 46 6.28 0.96 6.49
N LYS A 47 5.23 1.35 5.77
CA LYS A 47 4.78 2.74 5.72
C LYS A 47 3.27 2.78 5.90
N THR A 48 2.82 3.53 6.89
CA THR A 48 1.41 3.88 7.03
C THR A 48 1.11 5.07 6.11
N VAL A 49 0.01 4.97 5.37
CA VAL A 49 -0.47 6.01 4.47
C VAL A 49 -1.92 6.28 4.84
N ALA A 50 -2.28 7.56 4.96
CA ALA A 50 -3.68 7.95 5.14
C ALA A 50 -4.48 7.59 3.88
N LEU A 51 -5.49 6.73 4.05
CA LEU A 51 -6.51 6.46 3.05
C LEU A 51 -7.52 7.60 3.11
N LYS A 52 -7.43 8.51 2.15
CA LYS A 52 -8.52 9.46 1.92
C LYS A 52 -9.73 8.68 1.42
N VAL A 53 -10.92 9.01 1.93
CA VAL A 53 -12.19 8.63 1.30
C VAL A 53 -12.16 9.16 -0.13
N GLN A 54 -11.71 8.32 -1.06
CA GLN A 54 -12.11 8.45 -2.43
C GLN A 54 -13.35 7.59 -2.50
N VAL A 55 -14.51 8.24 -2.64
CA VAL A 55 -15.80 7.59 -2.89
C VAL A 55 -15.63 6.80 -4.20
N LYS A 56 -15.09 5.60 -4.12
CA LYS A 56 -14.88 4.72 -5.26
C LYS A 56 -16.23 4.06 -5.50
N LEU A 57 -17.03 4.74 -6.33
CA LEU A 57 -18.06 4.08 -7.13
C LEU A 57 -17.47 2.81 -7.72
N GLU A 58 -18.22 1.74 -7.55
CA GLU A 58 -17.87 0.33 -7.71
C GLU A 58 -16.86 0.01 -8.81
N GLN A 59 -15.93 -0.88 -8.47
CA GLN A 59 -15.50 -1.91 -9.41
C GLN A 59 -15.57 -3.25 -8.69
N SER A 60 -16.83 -3.65 -8.47
CA SER A 60 -17.26 -5.01 -8.21
C SER A 60 -16.83 -5.87 -9.41
N SER A 61 -15.62 -6.43 -9.38
CA SER A 61 -15.27 -7.55 -10.25
C SER A 61 -15.97 -8.81 -9.73
N ALA A 62 -17.28 -8.89 -9.96
CA ALA A 62 -18.05 -10.12 -9.89
C ALA A 62 -18.27 -10.61 -11.32
N ALA A 63 -17.25 -11.21 -11.92
CA ALA A 63 -17.43 -12.02 -13.13
C ALA A 63 -18.12 -13.32 -12.70
N SER A 64 -19.43 -13.42 -12.96
CA SER A 64 -20.21 -14.64 -12.79
C SER A 64 -20.83 -15.03 -14.13
N ALA A 65 -20.42 -16.22 -14.60
CA ALA A 65 -21.04 -17.16 -15.55
C ALA A 65 -21.38 -16.66 -16.97
#